data_AF-A0A2D5GEX5-F1
#
_entry.id   AF-A0A2D5GEX5-F1
#
_cell.length_a   1.000
_cell.length_b   1.000
_cell.length_c   1.000
_cell.angle_alpha   90.00
_cell.angle_beta   90.00
_cell.angle_gamma   90.00
#
_symmetry.space_group_name_H-M   'P 1'
#
loop_
_entity.id
_entity.type
_entity.pdbx_description
1 polymer ?
#
loop_
_entity_poly.entity_id
_entity_poly.type
_entity_poly.pdbx_seq_one_letter_code
_entity_poly.pdbx_strand_id
1 'polypeptide(L)'
;MGLRQMLDSMEPHFHKGGKYENWYALYEAVDTIFYAPNHTAKTTAHVRDGADLKRMMITVWMCTFPAMFFGMWNVGYHANMAMAEAGMVDAEGWRHAFIAAFSSYDPSSLWDNMVHGAMYFLPVYAVTFIVGGFWEVLFAMKRG
;
A
#
# COMPACT_ATOMS: atom_id res chain seq x y z
N MET A 1 -13.85 -12.86 -18.57
CA MET A 1 -14.82 -13.01 -17.46
C MET A 1 -14.43 -14.21 -16.59
N GLY A 2 -13.23 -14.22 -15.99
CA GLY A 2 -12.73 -15.37 -15.22
C GLY A 2 -12.65 -15.06 -13.73
N LEU A 3 -11.87 -14.03 -13.38
CA LEU A 3 -11.70 -13.55 -12.00
C LEU A 3 -13.03 -13.16 -11.32
N ARG A 4 -13.91 -12.45 -12.02
CA ARG A 4 -15.24 -12.09 -11.50
C ARG A 4 -16.14 -13.30 -11.25
N GLN A 5 -16.19 -14.28 -12.17
CA GLN A 5 -16.96 -15.50 -11.96
C GLN A 5 -16.40 -16.36 -10.82
N MET A 6 -15.09 -16.37 -10.62
CA MET A 6 -14.46 -17.07 -9.49
C MET A 6 -14.82 -16.41 -8.15
N LEU A 7 -14.76 -15.08 -8.06
CA LEU A 7 -15.16 -14.35 -6.86
C LEU A 7 -16.67 -14.54 -6.59
N ASP A 8 -17.53 -14.28 -7.58
CA ASP A 8 -18.98 -14.45 -7.49
C ASP A 8 -19.38 -15.90 -7.07
N SER A 9 -18.61 -16.93 -7.45
CA SER A 9 -18.86 -18.32 -7.06
C SER A 9 -18.48 -18.65 -5.61
N MET A 10 -17.55 -17.89 -5.04
CA MET A 10 -17.09 -18.04 -3.66
C MET A 10 -17.94 -17.21 -2.68
N GLU A 11 -18.48 -16.08 -3.14
CA GLU A 11 -19.37 -15.17 -2.41
C GLU A 11 -20.41 -15.85 -1.50
N PRO A 12 -21.15 -16.91 -1.93
CA PRO A 12 -22.20 -17.52 -1.12
C PRO A 12 -21.70 -18.19 0.16
N HIS A 13 -20.41 -18.55 0.23
CA HIS A 13 -19.81 -19.21 1.38
C HIS A 13 -19.43 -18.25 2.51
N PHE A 14 -19.41 -16.95 2.20
CA PHE A 14 -19.03 -15.87 3.11
C PHE A 14 -20.23 -15.03 3.58
N HIS A 15 -21.41 -15.15 2.93
CA HIS A 15 -22.65 -14.49 3.37
C HIS A 15 -23.26 -15.13 4.64
N LYS A 16 -24.17 -14.41 5.34
CA LYS A 16 -24.83 -14.87 6.58
C LYS A 16 -25.43 -16.27 6.45
N GLY A 17 -24.92 -17.23 7.24
CA GLY A 17 -25.29 -18.65 7.17
C GLY A 17 -24.30 -19.56 6.41
N GLY A 18 -23.23 -19.00 5.84
CA GLY A 18 -22.14 -19.73 5.19
C GLY A 18 -21.04 -20.18 6.17
N LYS A 19 -20.31 -21.25 5.83
CA LYS A 19 -19.25 -21.84 6.68
C LYS A 19 -18.12 -20.85 7.04
N TYR A 20 -17.93 -19.81 6.22
CA TYR A 20 -16.87 -18.81 6.37
C TYR A 20 -17.40 -17.39 6.61
N GLU A 21 -18.59 -17.25 7.21
CA GLU A 21 -19.21 -15.95 7.55
C GLU A 21 -18.23 -14.99 8.28
N ASN A 22 -17.41 -15.52 9.19
CA ASN A 22 -16.40 -14.72 9.91
C ASN A 22 -15.29 -14.14 9.01
N TRP A 23 -15.07 -14.69 7.80
CA TRP A 23 -14.02 -14.27 6.86
C TRP A 23 -14.55 -13.37 5.75
N TYR A 24 -15.83 -12.99 5.83
CA TYR A 24 -16.48 -12.11 4.86
C TYR A 24 -15.73 -10.81 4.66
N ALA A 25 -15.23 -10.18 5.73
CA ALA A 25 -14.47 -8.93 5.64
C ALA A 25 -13.18 -9.06 4.80
N LEU A 26 -12.53 -10.22 4.81
CA LEU A 26 -11.32 -10.46 4.03
C LEU A 26 -11.66 -10.76 2.57
N TYR A 27 -12.75 -11.49 2.33
CA TYR A 27 -13.29 -11.69 0.98
C TYR A 27 -13.75 -10.37 0.34
N GLU A 28 -14.49 -9.53 1.07
CA GLU A 28 -14.95 -8.21 0.63
C GLU A 28 -13.77 -7.27 0.38
N ALA A 29 -12.75 -7.28 1.24
CA ALA A 29 -11.53 -6.49 1.01
C ALA A 29 -10.85 -6.88 -0.31
N VAL A 30 -10.72 -8.18 -0.60
CA VAL A 30 -10.11 -8.68 -1.84
C VAL A 30 -10.97 -8.36 -3.05
N ASP A 31 -12.29 -8.62 -3.01
CA ASP A 31 -13.19 -8.35 -4.11
C ASP A 31 -13.24 -6.85 -4.43
N THR A 32 -13.35 -6.00 -3.39
CA THR A 32 -13.39 -4.56 -3.58
C THR A 32 -12.05 -3.96 -3.99
N ILE A 33 -10.89 -4.62 -3.80
CA ILE A 33 -9.60 -4.15 -4.33
C ILE A 33 -9.61 -4.22 -5.86
N PHE A 34 -10.18 -5.28 -6.44
CA PHE A 34 -10.18 -5.52 -7.89
C PHE A 34 -11.42 -4.99 -8.61
N TYR A 35 -12.57 -4.92 -7.93
CA TYR A 35 -13.85 -4.56 -8.51
C TYR A 35 -14.57 -3.49 -7.69
N ALA A 36 -15.20 -2.54 -8.38
CA ALA A 36 -16.08 -1.57 -7.74
C ALA A 36 -17.45 -2.23 -7.43
N PRO A 37 -18.05 -1.99 -6.24
CA PRO A 37 -19.40 -2.46 -5.96
C PRO A 37 -20.40 -1.79 -6.92
N ASN A 38 -21.20 -2.58 -7.63
CA ASN A 38 -22.27 -2.06 -8.51
C ASN A 38 -23.54 -1.72 -7.71
N HIS A 39 -23.40 -1.08 -6.54
CA HIS A 39 -24.55 -0.66 -5.74
C HIS A 39 -25.06 0.71 -6.19
N THR A 40 -26.21 0.73 -6.86
CA THR A 40 -26.95 1.95 -7.18
C THR A 40 -27.97 2.25 -6.08
N ALA A 41 -28.25 3.53 -5.84
CA ALA A 41 -29.27 3.94 -4.89
C ALA A 41 -30.67 3.46 -5.36
N LYS A 42 -31.26 2.50 -4.65
CA LYS A 42 -32.56 1.90 -4.99
C LYS A 42 -33.78 2.68 -4.48
N THR A 43 -33.61 3.56 -3.50
CA THR A 43 -34.67 4.33 -2.80
C THR A 43 -34.54 5.85 -3.03
N THR A 44 -35.58 6.62 -2.66
CA THR A 44 -35.54 8.08 -2.60
C THR A 44 -34.63 8.56 -1.47
N ALA A 45 -33.45 9.06 -1.82
CA ALA A 45 -32.58 9.80 -0.90
C ALA A 45 -32.82 11.31 -1.04
N HIS A 46 -32.71 12.06 0.06
CA HIS A 46 -32.87 13.53 0.06
C HIS A 46 -31.86 14.22 -0.86
N VAL A 47 -30.63 13.68 -0.95
CA VAL A 47 -29.60 14.07 -1.91
C VAL A 47 -28.98 12.77 -2.46
N ARG A 48 -28.82 12.69 -3.78
CA ARG A 48 -28.10 11.60 -4.45
C ARG A 48 -26.69 12.08 -4.74
N ASP A 49 -25.71 11.50 -4.06
CA ASP A 49 -24.29 11.75 -4.30
C ASP A 49 -23.73 10.71 -5.28
N GLY A 50 -22.85 11.15 -6.18
CA GLY A 50 -22.09 10.31 -7.11
C GLY A 50 -20.63 10.12 -6.69
N ALA A 51 -20.22 10.69 -5.55
CA ALA A 51 -18.89 10.50 -5.00
C ALA A 51 -18.74 9.07 -4.48
N ASP A 52 -17.81 8.33 -5.10
CA ASP A 52 -17.38 7.02 -4.63
C ASP A 52 -16.23 7.24 -3.64
N LEU A 53 -16.49 6.98 -2.35
CA LEU A 53 -15.51 7.16 -1.27
C LEU A 53 -14.22 6.38 -1.52
N LYS A 54 -14.33 5.17 -2.08
CA LYS A 54 -13.18 4.32 -2.35
C LYS A 54 -12.33 4.89 -3.48
N ARG A 55 -12.96 5.37 -4.56
CA ARG A 55 -12.27 6.04 -5.67
C ARG A 55 -11.55 7.30 -5.21
N MET A 56 -12.18 8.10 -4.35
CA MET A 56 -11.57 9.30 -3.79
C MET A 56 -10.34 8.95 -2.96
N MET A 57 -10.41 7.92 -2.11
CA MET A 57 -9.28 7.46 -1.29
C MET A 57 -8.08 7.02 -2.15
N ILE A 58 -8.32 6.21 -3.19
CA ILE A 58 -7.26 5.76 -4.11
C ILE A 58 -6.66 6.94 -4.89
N THR A 59 -7.49 7.90 -5.31
CA THR A 59 -7.03 9.10 -6.02
C THR A 59 -6.11 9.94 -5.13
N VAL A 60 -6.51 10.20 -3.88
CA VAL A 60 -5.69 10.93 -2.92
C VAL A 60 -4.38 10.19 -2.65
N TRP A 61 -4.43 8.87 -2.47
CA TRP A 61 -3.24 8.05 -2.30
C TRP A 61 -2.27 8.17 -3.49
N MET A 62 -2.75 8.05 -4.73
CA MET A 62 -1.92 8.23 -5.93
C MET A 62 -1.34 9.65 -6.02
N CYS A 63 -2.10 10.68 -5.63
CA CYS A 63 -1.60 12.06 -5.59
C CYS A 63 -0.45 12.28 -4.59
N THR A 64 -0.24 11.39 -3.62
CA THR A 64 0.91 11.46 -2.71
C THR A 64 2.21 10.93 -3.31
N PHE A 65 2.15 10.17 -4.41
CA PHE A 65 3.33 9.50 -4.99
C PHE A 65 4.42 10.47 -5.45
N PRO A 66 4.13 11.62 -6.10
CA PRO A 66 5.17 12.59 -6.44
C PRO A 66 5.94 13.09 -5.22
N ALA A 67 5.23 13.39 -4.12
CA ALA A 67 5.86 13.84 -2.88
C ALA A 67 6.64 12.70 -2.20
N MET A 68 6.12 11.47 -2.26
CA MET A 68 6.79 10.27 -1.76
C MET A 68 8.12 10.02 -2.48
N PHE A 69 8.15 10.05 -3.82
CA PHE A 69 9.38 9.86 -4.59
C PHE A 69 10.40 10.97 -4.35
N PHE A 70 9.94 12.23 -4.25
CA PHE A 70 10.82 13.33 -3.90
C PHE A 70 11.41 13.17 -2.49
N GLY A 71 10.60 12.76 -1.52
CA GLY A 71 11.07 12.47 -0.16
C GLY A 71 12.10 11.34 -0.12
N MET A 72 11.87 10.26 -0.85
CA MET A 72 12.83 9.15 -0.98
C MET A 72 14.16 9.63 -1.56
N TRP A 73 14.12 10.35 -2.68
CA TRP A 73 15.33 10.90 -3.28
C TRP A 73 16.06 11.88 -2.35
N ASN A 74 15.34 12.76 -1.66
CA ASN A 74 15.94 13.75 -0.76
C ASN A 74 16.67 13.09 0.43
N VAL A 75 16.02 12.11 1.07
CA VAL A 75 16.63 11.34 2.16
C VAL A 75 17.89 10.62 1.70
N GLY A 76 17.85 9.96 0.53
CA GLY A 76 19.01 9.26 -0.01
C GLY A 76 20.13 10.19 -0.45
N TYR A 77 19.81 11.35 -1.03
CA TYR A 77 20.81 12.37 -1.41
C TYR A 77 21.59 12.86 -0.19
N HIS A 78 20.89 13.22 0.90
CA HIS A 78 21.56 13.65 2.13
C HIS A 78 22.32 12.51 2.81
N ALA A 79 21.83 11.27 2.74
CA ALA A 79 22.55 10.11 3.27
C ALA A 79 23.85 9.83 2.49
N ASN A 80 23.80 9.81 1.15
CA ASN A 80 24.97 9.60 0.30
C ASN A 80 25.99 10.75 0.45
N MET A 81 25.53 12.00 0.51
CA MET A 81 26.41 13.15 0.76
C MET A 81 27.16 13.02 2.09
N ALA A 82 26.44 12.69 3.17
CA ALA A 82 27.05 12.51 4.49
C ALA A 82 28.06 11.34 4.53
N MET A 83 27.78 10.25 3.82
CA MET A 83 28.74 9.12 3.70
C MET A 83 29.97 9.48 2.89
N ALA A 84 29.80 10.26 1.80
CA ALA A 84 30.91 10.75 0.99
C ALA A 84 31.82 11.70 1.80
N GLU A 85 31.23 12.60 2.60
CA GLU A 85 31.98 13.49 3.50
C GLU A 85 32.71 12.72 4.62
N ALA A 86 32.11 11.65 5.14
CA ALA A 86 32.71 10.79 6.14
C ALA A 86 33.78 9.82 5.58
N GLY A 87 33.97 9.77 4.25
CA GLY A 87 34.87 8.83 3.59
C GLY A 87 34.44 7.36 3.71
N MET A 88 33.16 7.11 3.99
CA MET A 88 32.61 5.76 4.11
C MET A 88 32.28 5.22 2.71
N VAL A 89 33.02 4.19 2.29
CA VAL A 89 32.83 3.51 0.99
C VAL A 89 31.80 2.39 1.07
N ASP A 90 31.58 1.86 2.27
CA ASP A 90 30.53 0.89 2.54
C ASP A 90 30.04 1.07 3.98
N ALA A 91 28.75 0.85 4.19
CA ALA A 91 28.12 0.99 5.49
C ALA A 91 27.65 -0.37 5.98
N GLU A 92 27.77 -0.62 7.29
CA GLU A 92 27.41 -1.91 7.86
C GLU A 92 25.89 -1.98 8.11
N GLY A 93 25.28 -3.10 7.70
CA GLY A 93 23.89 -3.42 8.06
C GLY A 93 23.12 -4.10 6.94
N TRP A 94 22.00 -4.73 7.30
CA TRP A 94 21.17 -5.45 6.33
C TRP A 94 20.60 -4.55 5.24
N ARG A 95 20.34 -3.26 5.54
CA ARG A 95 19.88 -2.27 4.56
C ARG A 95 20.96 -1.97 3.53
N HIS A 96 22.18 -1.75 4.01
CA HIS A 96 23.34 -1.45 3.18
C HIS A 96 23.77 -2.65 2.33
N ALA A 97 23.55 -3.89 2.81
CA ALA A 97 23.74 -5.08 1.98
C ALA A 97 22.84 -5.07 0.73
N PHE A 98 21.60 -4.57 0.83
CA PHE A 98 20.73 -4.40 -0.33
C PHE A 98 21.11 -3.16 -1.16
N ILE A 99 21.45 -2.04 -0.52
CA ILE A 99 21.84 -0.83 -1.26
C ILE A 99 23.12 -1.08 -2.06
N ALA A 100 24.15 -1.68 -1.46
CA ALA A 100 25.40 -2.04 -2.12
C ALA A 100 25.21 -3.04 -3.28
N ALA A 101 24.15 -3.85 -3.26
CA ALA A 101 23.83 -4.76 -4.35
C ALA A 101 23.22 -4.04 -5.58
N PHE A 102 22.59 -2.88 -5.39
CA PHE A 102 21.84 -2.16 -6.43
C PHE A 102 22.34 -0.73 -6.71
N SER A 103 23.34 -0.25 -5.97
CA SER A 103 23.80 1.14 -5.96
C SER A 103 25.28 1.25 -5.59
N SER A 104 25.92 2.33 -6.05
CA SER A 104 27.32 2.69 -5.76
C SER A 104 27.48 3.83 -4.74
N TYR A 105 26.40 4.23 -4.06
CA TYR A 105 26.39 5.33 -3.08
C TYR A 105 26.81 6.71 -3.64
N ASP A 106 26.67 6.94 -4.94
CA ASP A 106 27.04 8.22 -5.57
C ASP A 106 25.95 9.29 -5.35
N PRO A 107 26.24 10.41 -4.66
CA PRO A 107 25.28 11.49 -4.45
C PRO A 107 24.82 12.18 -5.74
N SER A 108 25.61 12.11 -6.81
CA SER A 108 25.28 12.73 -8.11
C SER A 108 24.29 11.89 -8.92
N SER A 109 24.15 10.60 -8.61
CA SER A 109 23.25 9.68 -9.29
C SER A 109 21.85 9.71 -8.69
N LEU A 110 20.86 10.05 -9.52
CA LEU A 110 19.45 10.01 -9.13
C LEU A 110 19.00 8.61 -8.69
N TRP A 111 19.55 7.57 -9.32
CA TRP A 111 19.24 6.18 -9.00
C TRP A 111 19.77 5.78 -7.63
N ASP A 112 21.02 6.12 -7.33
CA ASP A 112 21.66 5.77 -6.06
C ASP A 112 20.96 6.43 -4.87
N ASN A 113 20.59 7.70 -5.03
CA ASN A 113 19.81 8.42 -4.03
C ASN A 113 18.40 7.82 -3.87
N MET A 114 17.75 7.41 -4.95
CA MET A 114 16.42 6.81 -4.87
C MET A 114 16.44 5.42 -4.21
N VAL A 115 17.41 4.57 -4.54
CA VAL A 115 17.57 3.22 -3.94
C VAL A 115 17.90 3.33 -2.46
N HIS A 116 18.82 4.21 -2.09
CA HIS A 116 19.17 4.44 -0.70
C HIS A 116 17.94 4.91 0.08
N GLY A 117 17.22 5.93 -0.39
CA GLY A 117 15.99 6.41 0.25
C GLY A 117 14.87 5.36 0.31
N ALA A 118 14.71 4.55 -0.75
CA ALA A 118 13.73 3.46 -0.80
C ALA A 118 13.94 2.45 0.32
N MET A 119 15.18 2.11 0.65
CA MET A 119 15.50 1.14 1.69
C MET A 119 15.15 1.65 3.10
N TYR A 120 15.02 2.97 3.30
CA TYR A 120 14.51 3.55 4.54
C TYR A 120 12.98 3.69 4.54
N PHE A 121 12.39 4.06 3.40
CA PHE A 121 10.95 4.27 3.28
C PHE A 121 10.14 2.96 3.20
N LEU A 122 10.52 2.03 2.32
CA LEU A 122 9.73 0.84 2.01
C LEU A 122 9.50 -0.08 3.23
N PRO A 123 10.48 -0.35 4.10
CA PRO A 123 10.23 -1.18 5.29
C PRO A 123 9.23 -0.54 6.25
N VAL A 124 9.33 0.78 6.42
CA VAL A 124 8.40 1.52 7.30
C VAL A 124 6.99 1.48 6.71
N TYR A 125 6.86 1.76 5.41
CA TYR A 125 5.59 1.69 4.69
C TYR A 125 4.97 0.29 4.73
N ALA A 126 5.76 -0.76 4.56
CA ALA A 126 5.29 -2.14 4.63
C ALA A 126 4.76 -2.48 6.03
N VAL A 127 5.51 -2.13 7.09
CA VAL A 127 5.10 -2.42 8.47
C VAL A 127 3.82 -1.66 8.84
N THR A 128 3.69 -0.39 8.45
CA THR A 128 2.48 0.39 8.75
C THR A 128 1.25 -0.19 8.07
N PHE A 129 1.35 -0.58 6.80
CA PHE A 129 0.23 -1.19 6.07
C PHE A 129 -0.12 -2.60 6.59
N ILE A 130 0.88 -3.44 6.88
CA ILE A 130 0.63 -4.80 7.37
C ILE A 130 -0.03 -4.77 8.75
N VAL A 131 0.52 -3.98 9.68
CA VAL A 131 -0.02 -3.91 11.05
C VAL A 131 -1.37 -3.21 11.05
N GLY A 132 -1.51 -2.11 10.30
CA GLY A 132 -2.79 -1.39 10.16
C GLY A 132 -3.87 -2.27 9.57
N GLY A 133 -3.60 -2.91 8.43
CA GLY A 133 -4.53 -3.81 7.77
C GLY A 133 -4.89 -5.03 8.62
N PHE A 134 -3.93 -5.61 9.35
CA PHE A 134 -4.21 -6.71 10.28
C PHE A 134 -5.24 -6.31 11.34
N TRP A 135 -5.04 -5.17 12.01
CA TRP A 135 -5.97 -4.72 13.05
C TRP A 135 -7.32 -4.28 12.49
N GLU A 136 -7.33 -3.62 11.33
CA GLU A 136 -8.56 -3.24 10.63
C GLU A 136 -9.42 -4.46 10.30
N VAL A 137 -8.82 -5.49 9.69
CA VAL A 137 -9.49 -6.74 9.36
C VAL A 137 -9.97 -7.46 10.62
N LEU A 138 -9.14 -7.55 11.67
CA LEU A 138 -9.51 -8.20 12.92
C LEU A 138 -10.74 -7.53 13.56
N PHE A 139 -10.76 -6.19 13.62
CA PHE A 139 -11.90 -5.48 14.19
C PHE A 139 -13.13 -5.55 13.30
N ALA A 140 -12.97 -5.53 11.97
CA ALA A 140 -14.07 -5.73 11.03
C ALA A 140 -14.70 -7.13 11.21
N MET A 141 -13.90 -8.18 11.39
CA MET A 141 -14.42 -9.53 11.65
C MET A 141 -15.16 -9.67 12.99
N LYS A 142 -14.76 -8.92 14.02
CA LYS A 142 -15.37 -9.02 15.36
C LYS A 142 -16.64 -8.18 15.51
N ARG A 143 -16.76 -7.08 14.76
CA ARG A 143 -17.84 -6.08 14.92
C ARG A 143 -18.74 -5.93 13.69
N GLY A 144 -18.32 -6.41 12.53
CA GLY A 144 -19.08 -6.43 11.27
C GLY A 144 -20.01 -7.63 11.16
#